data_AF-A0AAN7PPF9-F1
#
_entry.id   AF-A0AAN7PPF9-F1
#
_cell.length_a   1.000
_cell.length_b   1.000
_cell.length_c   1.000
_cell.angle_alpha   90.00
_cell.angle_beta   90.00
_cell.angle_gamma   90.00
#
_symmetry.space_group_name_H-M   'P 1'
#
loop_
_entity.id
_entity.type
_entity.pdbx_description
1 polymer ?
#
loop_
_entity_poly.entity_id
_entity_poly.type
_entity_poly.pdbx_seq_one_letter_code
_entity_poly.pdbx_strand_id
1 'polypeptide(L)'
;MFFKSQKFARKEKHQIVEETLNKKNQKLVSDQSDKEFSKEFQEINSRIDGVTSALTQLITENGEFQRQVMRQFHIINARMENQEVEKIMNIFPIRNLNDINKTEEILKNPQQMNIIAKELSRLGGGTVKEITKRIMFSIINNETAQLYSWEGQKGKQKFKDLLLGKLIIKAVRLNEKTKEASEADIIKPLREWLVRAKFRRVQSNSQPDDAADL
;
A
#
# COMPACT_ATOMS: atom_id res chain seq x y z
N MET A 1 -38.74 -103.83 20.90
CA MET A 1 -38.94 -102.36 20.89
C MET A 1 -37.65 -101.54 20.66
N PHE A 2 -36.44 -102.09 20.85
CA PHE A 2 -35.16 -101.37 20.71
C PHE A 2 -34.81 -100.81 19.31
N PHE A 3 -35.11 -101.52 18.22
CA PHE A 3 -34.72 -101.10 16.85
C PHE A 3 -35.53 -99.92 16.28
N LYS A 4 -36.79 -99.74 16.70
CA LYS A 4 -37.60 -98.57 16.27
C LYS A 4 -37.14 -97.27 16.94
N SER A 5 -36.71 -97.35 18.21
CA SER A 5 -36.17 -96.22 18.98
C SER A 5 -34.85 -95.70 18.39
N GLN A 6 -33.92 -96.59 17.98
CA GLN A 6 -32.68 -96.17 17.31
C GLN A 6 -32.90 -95.51 15.93
N LYS A 7 -33.86 -95.99 15.13
CA LYS A 7 -34.18 -95.37 13.83
C LYS A 7 -34.82 -93.99 13.98
N PHE A 8 -35.65 -93.79 15.00
CA PHE A 8 -36.24 -92.49 15.33
C PHE A 8 -35.16 -91.49 15.80
N ALA A 9 -34.33 -91.91 16.75
CA ALA A 9 -33.20 -91.10 17.23
C ALA A 9 -32.20 -90.73 16.11
N ARG A 10 -32.05 -91.59 15.10
CA ARG A 10 -31.19 -91.32 13.93
C ARG A 10 -31.80 -90.28 12.99
N LYS A 11 -33.12 -90.33 12.72
CA LYS A 11 -33.80 -89.32 11.90
C LYS A 11 -33.82 -87.95 12.57
N GLU A 12 -34.09 -87.92 13.87
CA GLU A 12 -34.09 -86.69 14.68
C GLU A 12 -32.70 -86.05 14.73
N LYS A 13 -31.64 -86.86 14.88
CA LYS A 13 -30.26 -86.38 14.76
C LYS A 13 -29.94 -85.80 13.37
N HIS A 14 -30.40 -86.43 12.28
CA HIS A 14 -30.18 -85.89 10.93
C HIS A 14 -30.89 -84.55 10.73
N GLN A 15 -32.12 -84.41 11.22
CA GLN A 15 -32.90 -83.18 11.12
C GLN A 15 -32.27 -82.02 11.91
N ILE A 16 -31.78 -82.29 13.13
CA ILE A 16 -31.05 -81.29 13.94
C ILE A 16 -29.76 -80.85 13.23
N VAL A 17 -29.05 -81.76 12.56
CA VAL A 17 -27.84 -81.43 11.80
C VAL A 17 -28.17 -80.54 10.61
N GLU A 18 -29.22 -80.83 9.86
CA GLU A 18 -29.67 -79.98 8.73
C GLU A 18 -30.11 -78.59 9.19
N GLU A 19 -30.90 -78.48 10.27
CA GLU A 19 -31.31 -77.18 10.81
C GLU A 19 -30.11 -76.36 11.32
N THR A 20 -29.13 -77.02 11.94
CA THR A 20 -27.90 -76.37 12.42
C THR A 20 -27.04 -75.89 11.25
N LEU A 21 -26.93 -76.68 10.18
CA LEU A 21 -26.23 -76.30 8.95
C LEU A 21 -26.91 -75.12 8.27
N ASN A 22 -28.24 -75.11 8.20
CA ASN A 22 -28.99 -74.03 7.59
C ASN A 22 -28.85 -72.71 8.37
N LYS A 23 -28.96 -72.76 9.71
CA LYS A 23 -28.70 -71.60 10.59
C LYS A 23 -27.26 -71.09 10.45
N LYS A 24 -26.28 -72.00 10.35
CA LYS A 24 -24.87 -71.63 10.17
C LYS A 24 -24.62 -70.99 8.81
N ASN A 25 -25.24 -71.50 7.75
CA ASN A 25 -25.15 -70.92 6.41
C ASN A 25 -25.82 -69.55 6.34
N GLN A 26 -27.00 -69.36 6.94
CA GLN A 26 -27.65 -68.05 7.03
C GLN A 26 -26.79 -67.03 7.76
N LYS A 27 -26.17 -67.42 8.89
CA LYS A 27 -25.24 -66.57 9.63
C LYS A 27 -23.96 -66.25 8.84
N LEU A 28 -23.43 -67.22 8.10
CA LEU A 28 -22.26 -66.99 7.23
C LEU A 28 -22.57 -66.00 6.11
N VAL A 29 -23.76 -66.09 5.51
CA VAL A 29 -24.22 -65.16 4.47
C VAL A 29 -24.42 -63.75 5.05
N SER A 30 -24.99 -63.60 6.25
CA SER A 30 -25.11 -62.29 6.91
C SER A 30 -23.74 -61.70 7.26
N ASP A 31 -22.84 -62.51 7.83
CA ASP A 31 -21.49 -62.08 8.20
C ASP A 31 -20.65 -61.66 6.97
N GLN A 32 -20.90 -62.27 5.79
CA GLN A 32 -20.27 -61.86 4.53
C GLN A 32 -20.85 -60.53 4.01
N SER A 33 -22.17 -60.38 4.03
CA SER A 33 -22.86 -59.15 3.65
C SER A 33 -22.41 -57.95 4.50
N ASP A 34 -22.27 -58.13 5.81
CA ASP A 34 -21.85 -57.05 6.73
C ASP A 34 -20.39 -56.62 6.48
N LYS A 35 -19.50 -57.57 6.15
CA LYS A 35 -18.11 -57.27 5.80
C LYS A 35 -18.00 -56.53 4.47
N GLU A 36 -18.81 -56.90 3.49
CA GLU A 36 -18.83 -56.26 2.19
C GLU A 36 -19.35 -54.82 2.30
N PHE A 37 -20.43 -54.61 3.05
CA PHE A 37 -20.94 -53.28 3.39
C PHE A 37 -19.89 -52.42 4.14
N SER A 38 -19.21 -53.00 5.13
CA SER A 38 -18.16 -52.29 5.88
C SER A 38 -17.00 -51.85 4.98
N LYS A 39 -16.61 -52.67 4.00
CA LYS A 39 -15.58 -52.33 3.02
C LYS A 39 -16.01 -51.20 2.10
N GLU A 40 -17.24 -51.25 1.56
CA GLU A 40 -17.78 -50.16 0.73
C GLU A 40 -17.88 -48.85 1.52
N PHE A 41 -18.32 -48.91 2.79
CA PHE A 41 -18.40 -47.74 3.65
C PHE A 41 -17.02 -47.12 3.94
N GLN A 42 -16.00 -47.94 4.19
CA GLN A 42 -14.62 -47.47 4.35
C GLN A 42 -14.09 -46.82 3.07
N GLU A 43 -14.39 -47.39 1.90
CA GLU A 43 -14.00 -46.83 0.61
C GLU A 43 -14.66 -45.47 0.36
N ILE A 44 -15.95 -45.33 0.68
CA ILE A 44 -16.68 -44.05 0.60
C ILE A 44 -16.04 -43.00 1.52
N ASN A 45 -15.72 -43.35 2.77
CA ASN A 45 -15.08 -42.42 3.70
C ASN A 45 -13.71 -41.97 3.20
N SER A 46 -12.89 -42.89 2.68
CA SER A 46 -11.59 -42.52 2.09
C SER A 46 -11.74 -41.56 0.91
N ARG A 47 -12.77 -41.75 0.06
CA ARG A 47 -13.08 -40.82 -1.03
C ARG A 47 -13.54 -39.46 -0.50
N ILE A 48 -14.36 -39.42 0.55
CA ILE A 48 -14.81 -38.18 1.20
C ILE A 48 -13.63 -37.41 1.80
N ASP A 49 -12.69 -38.11 2.46
CA ASP A 49 -11.49 -37.48 3.01
C ASP A 49 -10.62 -36.87 1.91
N GLY A 50 -10.45 -37.60 0.81
CA GLY A 50 -9.74 -37.10 -0.37
C GLY A 50 -10.38 -35.81 -0.94
N VAL A 51 -11.71 -35.80 -1.08
CA VAL A 51 -12.45 -34.61 -1.54
C VAL A 51 -12.34 -33.46 -0.55
N THR A 52 -12.50 -33.73 0.76
CA THR A 52 -12.36 -32.73 1.83
C THR A 52 -10.97 -32.09 1.83
N SER A 53 -9.93 -32.90 1.68
CA SER A 53 -8.55 -32.42 1.60
C SER A 53 -8.35 -31.53 0.38
N ALA A 54 -8.84 -31.96 -0.80
CA ALA A 54 -8.75 -31.17 -2.02
C ALA A 54 -9.50 -29.83 -1.90
N LEU A 55 -10.70 -29.83 -1.31
CA LEU A 55 -11.47 -28.61 -1.04
C LEU A 55 -10.74 -27.66 -0.07
N THR A 56 -10.15 -28.20 0.99
CA THR A 56 -9.39 -27.42 1.97
C THR A 56 -8.17 -26.77 1.33
N GLN A 57 -7.46 -27.51 0.48
CA GLN A 57 -6.35 -27.00 -0.29
C GLN A 57 -6.79 -25.86 -1.22
N LEU A 58 -7.86 -26.07 -2.01
CA LEU A 58 -8.39 -25.04 -2.92
C LEU A 58 -8.84 -23.77 -2.19
N ILE A 59 -9.49 -23.90 -1.02
CA ILE A 59 -9.88 -22.75 -0.19
C ILE A 59 -8.65 -21.99 0.29
N THR A 60 -7.60 -22.72 0.71
CA THR A 60 -6.34 -22.13 1.17
C THR A 60 -5.65 -21.37 0.04
N GLU A 61 -5.51 -22.01 -1.13
CA GLU A 61 -4.93 -21.42 -2.34
C GLU A 61 -5.71 -20.18 -2.79
N ASN A 62 -7.05 -20.23 -2.78
CA ASN A 62 -7.88 -19.08 -3.12
C ASN A 62 -7.68 -17.92 -2.11
N GLY A 63 -7.58 -18.23 -0.81
CA GLY A 63 -7.28 -17.23 0.22
C GLY A 63 -5.90 -16.60 0.05
N GLU A 64 -4.90 -17.37 -0.34
CA GLU A 64 -3.56 -16.88 -0.66
C GLU A 64 -3.54 -15.99 -1.91
N PHE A 65 -4.25 -16.41 -2.96
CA PHE A 65 -4.41 -15.63 -4.18
C PHE A 65 -5.03 -14.26 -3.88
N GLN A 66 -6.11 -14.22 -3.10
CA GLN A 66 -6.75 -12.97 -2.69
C GLN A 66 -5.78 -12.06 -1.91
N ARG A 67 -5.00 -12.63 -0.98
CA ARG A 67 -3.95 -11.87 -0.26
C ARG A 67 -2.88 -11.33 -1.22
N GLN A 68 -2.48 -12.11 -2.21
CA GLN A 68 -1.51 -11.67 -3.22
C GLN A 68 -2.06 -10.54 -4.09
N VAL A 69 -3.30 -10.66 -4.57
CA VAL A 69 -3.96 -9.60 -5.36
C VAL A 69 -4.07 -8.31 -4.54
N MET A 70 -4.49 -8.39 -3.27
CA MET A 70 -4.56 -7.21 -2.41
C MET A 70 -3.19 -6.57 -2.21
N ARG A 71 -2.12 -7.35 -1.99
CA ARG A 71 -0.76 -6.80 -1.89
C ARG A 71 -0.36 -6.06 -3.17
N GLN A 72 -0.63 -6.64 -4.34
CA GLN A 72 -0.31 -6.01 -5.62
C GLN A 72 -1.10 -4.73 -5.86
N PHE A 73 -2.39 -4.72 -5.51
CA PHE A 73 -3.23 -3.52 -5.62
C PHE A 73 -2.68 -2.34 -4.80
N HIS A 74 -2.26 -2.58 -3.55
CA HIS A 74 -1.65 -1.54 -2.72
C HIS A 74 -0.34 -1.01 -3.31
N ILE A 75 0.51 -1.90 -3.86
CA ILE A 75 1.77 -1.50 -4.51
C ILE A 75 1.49 -0.64 -5.74
N ILE A 76 0.54 -1.04 -6.58
CA ILE A 76 0.16 -0.30 -7.79
C ILE A 76 -0.38 1.08 -7.43
N ASN A 77 -1.30 1.18 -6.47
CA ASN A 77 -1.86 2.48 -6.05
C ASN A 77 -0.78 3.40 -5.49
N ALA A 78 0.09 2.91 -4.61
CA ALA A 78 1.19 3.70 -4.07
C ALA A 78 2.14 4.18 -5.19
N ARG A 79 2.41 3.35 -6.20
CA ARG A 79 3.21 3.73 -7.37
C ARG A 79 2.52 4.81 -8.21
N MET A 80 1.22 4.67 -8.46
CA MET A 80 0.43 5.66 -9.20
C MET A 80 0.40 7.00 -8.48
N GLU A 81 0.19 7.01 -7.17
CA GLU A 81 0.25 8.22 -6.35
C GLU A 81 1.63 8.90 -6.46
N ASN A 82 2.72 8.13 -6.29
CA ASN A 82 4.07 8.68 -6.42
C ASN A 82 4.36 9.25 -7.81
N GLN A 83 3.87 8.61 -8.89
CA GLN A 83 4.02 9.12 -10.26
C GLN A 83 3.27 10.45 -10.46
N GLU A 84 2.06 10.57 -9.93
CA GLU A 84 1.31 11.84 -9.97
C GLU A 84 2.03 12.94 -9.19
N VAL A 85 2.58 12.61 -8.01
CA VAL A 85 3.39 13.56 -7.22
C VAL A 85 4.63 14.01 -8.01
N GLU A 86 5.39 13.09 -8.59
CA GLU A 86 6.58 13.41 -9.39
C GLU A 86 6.25 14.32 -10.58
N LYS A 87 5.17 13.99 -11.30
CA LYS A 87 4.68 14.79 -12.42
C LYS A 87 4.31 16.22 -12.00
N ILE A 88 3.64 16.38 -10.87
CA ILE A 88 3.28 17.70 -10.33
C ILE A 88 4.53 18.46 -9.87
N MET A 89 5.48 17.80 -9.23
CA MET A 89 6.68 18.44 -8.70
C MET A 89 7.67 18.89 -9.79
N ASN A 90 7.59 18.33 -11.00
CA ASN A 90 8.39 18.72 -12.17
C ASN A 90 8.14 20.16 -12.66
N ILE A 91 7.18 20.89 -12.09
CA ILE A 91 6.99 22.32 -12.36
C ILE A 91 8.06 23.20 -11.71
N PHE A 92 8.80 22.65 -10.74
CA PHE A 92 9.86 23.36 -10.03
C PHE A 92 11.25 22.96 -10.55
N PRO A 93 12.25 23.86 -10.51
CA PRO A 93 12.13 25.25 -10.11
C PRO A 93 11.50 26.09 -11.23
N ILE A 94 10.74 27.12 -10.83
CA ILE A 94 10.20 28.15 -11.73
C ILE A 94 11.35 29.00 -12.25
N ARG A 95 11.51 29.06 -13.58
CA ARG A 95 12.65 29.74 -14.23
C ARG A 95 12.30 31.01 -15.00
N ASN A 96 11.02 31.27 -15.23
CA ASN A 96 10.53 32.44 -15.96
C ASN A 96 9.06 32.75 -15.62
N LEU A 97 8.52 33.83 -16.21
CA LEU A 97 7.13 34.27 -16.00
C LEU A 97 6.07 33.30 -16.55
N ASN A 98 6.38 32.55 -17.61
CA ASN A 98 5.46 31.55 -18.13
C ASN A 98 5.31 30.37 -17.15
N ASP A 99 6.41 29.96 -16.51
CA ASP A 99 6.40 28.93 -15.46
C ASP A 99 5.63 29.39 -14.21
N ILE A 100 5.71 30.69 -13.86
CA ILE A 100 4.86 31.29 -12.82
C ILE A 100 3.38 31.08 -13.18
N ASN A 101 2.96 31.51 -14.38
CA ASN A 101 1.56 31.42 -14.78
C ASN A 101 1.05 29.98 -14.79
N LYS A 102 1.84 29.03 -15.32
CA LYS A 102 1.50 27.60 -15.28
C LYS A 102 1.36 27.07 -13.86
N THR A 103 2.29 27.46 -12.97
CA THR A 103 2.24 27.06 -11.56
C THR A 103 1.00 27.64 -10.88
N GLU A 104 0.66 28.90 -11.13
CA GLU A 104 -0.53 29.53 -10.58
C GLU A 104 -1.82 28.84 -11.05
N GLU A 105 -1.92 28.43 -12.31
CA GLU A 105 -3.06 27.64 -12.80
C GLU A 105 -3.18 26.28 -12.10
N ILE A 106 -2.07 25.56 -11.92
CA ILE A 106 -2.02 24.29 -11.18
C ILE A 106 -2.46 24.50 -9.72
N LEU A 107 -1.99 25.56 -9.09
CA LEU A 107 -2.31 25.87 -7.70
C LEU A 107 -3.78 26.27 -7.47
N LYS A 108 -4.56 26.57 -8.51
CA LYS A 108 -6.01 26.75 -8.38
C LYS A 108 -6.71 25.46 -7.96
N ASN A 109 -6.14 24.30 -8.27
CA ASN A 109 -6.66 23.02 -7.84
C ASN A 109 -6.25 22.74 -6.37
N PRO A 110 -7.20 22.66 -5.42
CA PRO A 110 -6.89 22.46 -4.00
C PRO A 110 -6.12 21.16 -3.70
N GLN A 111 -6.40 20.09 -4.45
CA GLN A 111 -5.74 18.80 -4.31
C GLN A 111 -4.27 18.90 -4.72
N GLN A 112 -3.98 19.54 -5.86
CA GLN A 112 -2.60 19.79 -6.30
C GLN A 112 -1.86 20.70 -5.31
N MET A 113 -2.50 21.77 -4.83
CA MET A 113 -1.91 22.62 -3.78
C MET A 113 -1.57 21.83 -2.51
N ASN A 114 -2.46 20.93 -2.06
CA ASN A 114 -2.22 20.07 -0.89
C ASN A 114 -1.02 19.14 -1.09
N ILE A 115 -0.96 18.46 -2.24
CA ILE A 115 0.13 17.55 -2.61
C ILE A 115 1.46 18.30 -2.58
N ILE A 116 1.53 19.43 -3.30
CA ILE A 116 2.77 20.21 -3.38
C ILE A 116 3.16 20.74 -2.00
N ALA A 117 2.22 21.28 -1.22
CA ALA A 117 2.53 21.80 0.10
C ALA A 117 3.08 20.71 1.03
N LYS A 118 2.52 19.49 0.95
CA LYS A 118 3.00 18.33 1.69
C LYS A 118 4.42 17.97 1.29
N GLU A 119 4.72 17.88 -0.01
CA GLU A 119 6.08 17.57 -0.47
C GLU A 119 7.10 18.64 -0.08
N LEU A 120 6.75 19.92 -0.22
CA LEU A 120 7.62 21.03 0.22
C LEU A 120 7.85 21.03 1.73
N SER A 121 6.89 20.59 2.54
CA SER A 121 7.06 20.48 4.00
C SER A 121 8.12 19.45 4.41
N ARG A 122 8.37 18.43 3.57
CA ARG A 122 9.36 17.37 3.80
C ARG A 122 10.81 17.82 3.62
N LEU A 123 11.06 18.99 3.00
CA LEU A 123 12.40 19.58 2.89
C LEU A 123 13.05 19.84 4.27
N GLY A 124 12.21 19.95 5.31
CA GLY A 124 12.64 20.03 6.69
C GLY A 124 13.37 21.33 7.04
N GLY A 125 13.92 21.36 8.26
CA GLY A 125 14.58 22.50 8.87
C GLY A 125 14.29 22.57 10.37
N GLY A 126 15.08 23.33 11.12
CA GLY A 126 14.89 23.51 12.56
C GLY A 126 13.98 24.68 12.92
N THR A 127 13.85 25.66 12.01
CA THR A 127 13.14 26.91 12.27
C THR A 127 12.31 27.36 11.08
N VAL A 128 11.32 28.23 11.31
CA VAL A 128 10.50 28.87 10.26
C VAL A 128 11.39 29.45 9.17
N LYS A 129 12.42 30.21 9.56
CA LYS A 129 13.36 30.85 8.64
C LYS A 129 14.11 29.84 7.77
N GLU A 130 14.59 28.74 8.35
CA GLU A 130 15.29 27.71 7.58
C GLU A 130 14.37 27.00 6.60
N ILE A 131 13.19 26.58 7.04
CA ILE A 131 12.21 25.87 6.22
C ILE A 131 11.75 26.76 5.07
N THR A 132 11.37 28.00 5.36
CA THR A 132 10.97 28.98 4.32
C THR A 132 12.07 29.16 3.29
N LYS A 133 13.33 29.29 3.70
CA LYS A 133 14.45 29.42 2.75
C LYS A 133 14.65 28.17 1.91
N ARG A 134 14.62 26.98 2.51
CA ARG A 134 14.77 25.70 1.80
C ARG A 134 13.70 25.54 0.72
N ILE A 135 12.44 25.85 1.07
CA ILE A 135 11.33 25.88 0.13
C ILE A 135 11.60 26.90 -1.00
N MET A 136 12.00 28.13 -0.66
CA MET A 136 12.25 29.15 -1.69
C MET A 136 13.36 28.75 -2.67
N PHE A 137 14.43 28.12 -2.17
CA PHE A 137 15.50 27.61 -3.03
C PHE A 137 15.06 26.47 -3.94
N SER A 138 14.07 25.66 -3.54
CA SER A 138 13.59 24.56 -4.37
C SER A 138 12.58 25.00 -5.44
N ILE A 139 11.79 26.06 -5.19
CA ILE A 139 10.64 26.39 -6.05
C ILE A 139 10.90 27.48 -7.09
N ILE A 140 11.85 28.40 -6.90
CA ILE A 140 12.03 29.53 -7.81
C ILE A 140 13.49 29.95 -7.92
N ASN A 141 13.98 30.19 -9.14
CA ASN A 141 15.34 30.68 -9.37
C ASN A 141 15.47 32.18 -9.03
N ASN A 142 16.71 32.64 -8.87
CA ASN A 142 16.98 34.03 -8.51
C ASN A 142 16.56 35.01 -9.61
N GLU A 143 16.71 34.61 -10.89
CA GLU A 143 16.40 35.43 -12.06
C GLU A 143 14.91 35.77 -12.16
N THR A 144 14.04 34.83 -11.79
CA THR A 144 12.59 35.07 -11.71
C THR A 144 12.22 35.74 -10.40
N ALA A 145 12.78 35.27 -9.27
CA ALA A 145 12.45 35.81 -7.96
C ALA A 145 12.77 37.31 -7.83
N GLN A 146 13.82 37.81 -8.49
CA GLN A 146 14.18 39.23 -8.44
C GLN A 146 13.13 40.15 -9.06
N LEU A 147 12.23 39.64 -9.91
CA LEU A 147 11.11 40.39 -10.50
C LEU A 147 10.01 40.70 -9.48
N TYR A 148 10.05 40.01 -8.33
CA TYR A 148 9.04 40.12 -7.29
C TYR A 148 9.59 40.75 -6.01
N SER A 149 8.67 41.34 -5.25
CA SER A 149 8.85 41.59 -3.82
C SER A 149 7.53 41.32 -3.12
N TRP A 150 7.55 41.17 -1.80
CA TRP A 150 6.32 40.86 -1.07
C TRP A 150 5.21 41.91 -1.31
N GLU A 151 5.54 43.20 -1.22
CA GLU A 151 4.59 44.32 -1.37
C GLU A 151 4.58 45.00 -2.75
N GLY A 152 5.44 44.58 -3.68
CA GLY A 152 5.60 45.24 -4.99
C GLY A 152 6.44 46.54 -4.95
N GLN A 153 7.40 46.62 -4.04
CA GLN A 153 8.29 47.78 -3.89
C GLN A 153 9.20 47.95 -5.11
N LYS A 154 9.52 49.21 -5.43
CA LYS A 154 10.46 49.59 -6.52
C LYS A 154 10.05 49.05 -7.90
N GLY A 155 8.75 49.08 -8.20
CA GLY A 155 8.21 48.65 -9.51
C GLY A 155 8.19 47.14 -9.73
N LYS A 156 8.49 46.34 -8.69
CA LYS A 156 8.40 44.88 -8.75
C LYS A 156 6.96 44.40 -8.62
N GLN A 157 6.71 43.19 -9.10
CA GLN A 157 5.40 42.55 -8.92
C GLN A 157 5.19 42.11 -7.46
N LYS A 158 3.92 42.02 -7.04
CA LYS A 158 3.51 41.64 -5.69
C LYS A 158 3.48 40.11 -5.56
N PHE A 159 4.39 39.57 -4.76
CA PHE A 159 4.43 38.14 -4.50
C PHE A 159 3.27 37.66 -3.62
N LYS A 160 2.76 38.53 -2.74
CA LYS A 160 1.65 38.21 -1.83
C LYS A 160 0.33 37.89 -2.54
N ASP A 161 0.19 38.37 -3.79
CA ASP A 161 -1.02 38.18 -4.58
C ASP A 161 -1.01 36.81 -5.31
N LEU A 162 0.15 36.13 -5.36
CA LEU A 162 0.31 34.80 -5.97
C LEU A 162 -0.16 33.69 -5.02
N LEU A 163 -0.77 32.64 -5.58
CA LEU A 163 -1.03 31.38 -4.90
C LEU A 163 0.27 30.71 -4.43
N LEU A 164 1.38 30.93 -5.12
CA LEU A 164 2.71 30.49 -4.70
C LEU A 164 3.07 31.01 -3.29
N GLY A 165 2.69 32.24 -2.95
CA GLY A 165 2.84 32.79 -1.60
C GLY A 165 2.05 32.01 -0.56
N LYS A 166 0.80 31.67 -0.87
CA LYS A 166 -0.08 30.86 0.00
C LYS A 166 0.45 29.43 0.14
N LEU A 167 0.97 28.85 -0.94
CA LEU A 167 1.59 27.53 -0.95
C LEU A 167 2.75 27.46 0.04
N ILE A 168 3.66 28.44 0.04
CA ILE A 168 4.81 28.47 0.95
C ILE A 168 4.34 28.54 2.41
N ILE A 169 3.39 29.41 2.72
CA ILE A 169 2.83 29.53 4.09
C ILE A 169 2.24 28.20 4.55
N LYS A 170 1.47 27.54 3.68
CA LYS A 170 0.88 26.23 3.96
C LYS A 170 1.94 25.15 4.16
N ALA A 171 2.94 25.07 3.29
CA ALA A 171 4.03 24.10 3.39
C ALA A 171 4.83 24.25 4.68
N VAL A 172 5.11 25.47 5.12
CA VAL A 172 5.80 25.72 6.40
C VAL A 172 4.96 25.26 7.58
N ARG A 173 3.63 25.50 7.58
CA ARG A 173 2.73 25.05 8.66
C ARG A 173 2.47 23.55 8.67
N LEU A 174 2.62 22.87 7.53
CA LEU A 174 2.54 21.40 7.48
C LEU A 174 3.75 20.72 8.12
N ASN A 175 4.86 21.43 8.29
CA ASN A 175 6.00 20.89 9.01
C ASN A 175 5.75 20.92 10.53
N GLU A 176 5.91 19.78 11.20
CA GLU A 176 5.60 19.60 12.62
C GLU A 176 6.30 20.62 13.54
N LYS A 177 7.53 21.04 13.20
CA LYS A 177 8.31 22.00 14.01
C LYS A 177 7.80 23.43 13.91
N THR A 178 7.01 23.75 12.89
CA THR A 178 6.57 25.12 12.57
C THR A 178 5.07 25.25 12.34
N LYS A 179 4.29 24.26 12.79
CA LYS A 179 2.84 24.23 12.63
C LYS A 179 2.10 25.43 13.23
N GLU A 180 2.59 25.96 14.35
CA GLU A 180 1.99 27.10 15.05
C GLU A 180 2.50 28.46 14.54
N ALA A 181 3.37 28.49 13.52
CA ALA A 181 3.93 29.73 13.02
C ALA A 181 2.83 30.67 12.47
N SER A 182 2.85 31.92 12.90
CA SER A 182 1.96 32.95 12.35
C SER A 182 2.36 33.26 10.91
N GLU A 183 1.48 33.90 10.15
CA GLU A 183 1.84 34.33 8.79
C GLU A 183 2.98 35.34 8.82
N ALA A 184 3.01 36.22 9.83
CA ALA A 184 4.07 37.21 9.99
C ALA A 184 5.45 36.55 10.18
N ASP A 185 5.52 35.47 10.94
CA ASP A 185 6.76 34.71 11.18
C ASP A 185 7.33 34.12 9.89
N ILE A 186 6.46 33.71 8.97
CA ILE A 186 6.81 33.10 7.68
C ILE A 186 7.10 34.17 6.62
N ILE A 187 6.29 35.22 6.57
CA ILE A 187 6.40 36.32 5.60
C ILE A 187 7.71 37.08 5.80
N LYS A 188 8.18 37.25 7.04
CA LYS A 188 9.44 37.94 7.33
C LYS A 188 10.65 37.33 6.59
N PRO A 189 11.01 36.04 6.80
CA PRO A 189 12.11 35.42 6.07
C PRO A 189 11.85 35.29 4.56
N LEU A 190 10.58 35.12 4.14
CA LEU A 190 10.20 35.10 2.73
C LEU A 190 10.51 36.43 2.03
N ARG A 191 10.12 37.55 2.65
CA ARG A 191 10.39 38.91 2.17
C ARG A 191 11.89 39.18 2.10
N GLU A 192 12.64 38.85 3.16
CA GLU A 192 14.10 38.98 3.18
C GLU A 192 14.77 38.18 2.05
N TRP A 193 14.25 36.98 1.77
CA TRP A 193 14.75 36.15 0.68
C TRP A 193 14.45 36.78 -0.69
N LEU A 194 13.23 37.27 -0.96
CA LEU A 194 12.91 37.92 -2.24
C LEU A 194 13.76 39.17 -2.51
N VAL A 195 13.96 40.02 -1.49
CA VAL A 195 14.78 41.25 -1.64
C VAL A 195 16.22 40.93 -2.03
N ARG A 196 16.77 39.84 -1.49
CA ARG A 196 18.16 39.42 -1.73
C ARG A 196 18.34 38.63 -3.03
N ALA A 197 17.29 38.34 -3.79
CA ALA A 197 17.37 37.52 -5.01
C ALA A 197 18.38 38.05 -6.03
N LYS A 198 18.36 39.36 -6.30
CA LYS A 198 19.29 40.02 -7.23
C LYS A 198 20.77 39.87 -6.82
N PHE A 199 21.05 39.72 -5.52
CA PHE A 199 22.41 39.70 -4.97
C PHE A 199 22.90 38.30 -4.61
N ARG A 200 22.04 37.28 -4.67
CA ARG A 200 22.45 35.89 -4.50
C ARG A 200 23.16 35.43 -5.78
N ARG A 201 24.49 35.58 -5.81
CA ARG A 201 25.32 34.89 -6.80
C ARG A 201 25.04 33.39 -6.70
N VAL A 202 24.90 32.72 -7.84
CA VAL A 202 25.01 31.26 -7.89
C VAL A 202 26.39 30.96 -7.30
N GLN A 203 26.45 30.38 -6.11
CA GLN A 203 27.70 29.79 -5.62
C GLN A 203 27.94 28.53 -6.46
N SER A 204 28.36 28.69 -7.71
CA SER A 204 29.11 27.66 -8.39
C SER A 204 30.48 27.66 -7.75
N ASN A 205 30.83 26.55 -7.08
CA ASN A 205 32.15 26.24 -6.51
C ASN A 205 33.26 27.07 -7.16
N SER A 206 33.68 28.15 -6.48
CA SER A 206 34.93 28.83 -6.79
C SER A 206 35.99 28.12 -5.95
N GLN A 207 36.76 27.23 -6.57
CA GLN A 207 38.05 26.83 -6.01
C GLN A 207 38.89 28.10 -5.75
N PRO A 208 39.62 28.18 -4.63
CA PRO A 208 40.61 29.24 -4.47
C PRO A 208 41.81 28.90 -5.37
N ASP A 209 41.93 29.61 -6.49
CA ASP A 209 43.22 29.89 -7.12
C ASP A 209 43.97 30.81 -6.15
N ASP A 210 44.93 30.27 -5.38
CA ASP A 210 46.01 31.00 -4.72
C ASP A 210 46.94 30.00 -3.99
N ALA A 211 47.92 29.44 -4.71
CA ALA A 211 49.18 28.93 -4.15
C ALA A 211 50.14 28.48 -5.28
N ALA A 212 50.89 29.42 -5.86
CA ALA A 212 52.22 29.17 -6.43
C ALA A 212 52.91 30.49 -6.76
N ASP A 213 53.30 31.23 -5.72
CA ASP A 213 54.46 32.10 -5.74
C ASP A 213 55.06 32.04 -4.33
N LEU A 214 55.96 31.07 -4.13
CA LEU A 214 57.12 31.05 -3.23
C LEU A 214 57.92 29.77 -3.49
#